data_AF-A0A524FVE2-F1
#
_entry.id   AF-A0A524FVE2-F1
#
_cell.length_a   1.000
_cell.length_b   1.000
_cell.length_c   1.000
_cell.angle_alpha   90.00
_cell.angle_beta   90.00
_cell.angle_gamma   90.00
#
_symmetry.space_group_name_H-M   'P 1'
#
loop_
_entity.id
_entity.type
_entity.pdbx_description
1 polymer ?
#
loop_
_entity_poly.entity_id
_entity_poly.type
_entity_poly.pdbx_seq_one_letter_code
_entity_poly.pdbx_strand_id
1 'polypeptide(L)'
;MPPIDYQNKLLMFDYRFTGIIGSILIIISEFLPWFSQFSLFDAYVLYTITAVEEAFLFLFPLISGIICLIASILILKNLEYKINSVIITFIGLGFLTFFLVEFIPGELFYLSKAGIGFYLCIAGFIIMIINIILILISKE
;
A
#
# COMPACT_ATOMS: atom_id res chain seq x y z
N MET A 1 -43.56 6.75 -0.41
CA MET A 1 -42.15 6.73 0.06
C MET A 1 -41.39 5.79 -0.85
N PRO A 2 -40.41 6.28 -1.64
CA PRO A 2 -39.53 5.37 -2.37
C PRO A 2 -38.74 4.53 -1.34
N PRO A 3 -38.44 3.25 -1.66
CA PRO A 3 -37.77 2.37 -0.72
C PRO A 3 -36.34 2.88 -0.47
N ILE A 4 -35.91 2.76 0.79
CA ILE A 4 -34.60 3.14 1.34
C ILE A 4 -33.42 2.42 0.63
N ASP A 5 -33.71 1.52 -0.30
CA ASP A 5 -32.76 0.64 -1.00
C ASP A 5 -31.82 1.37 -1.98
N TYR A 6 -32.17 2.58 -2.44
CA TYR A 6 -31.29 3.33 -3.36
C TYR A 6 -30.11 4.03 -2.66
N GLN A 7 -30.19 4.32 -1.36
CA GLN A 7 -29.06 4.94 -0.64
C GLN A 7 -27.93 3.95 -0.31
N ASN A 8 -28.25 2.65 -0.16
CA ASN A 8 -27.23 1.61 0.04
C ASN A 8 -26.48 1.23 -1.26
N LYS A 9 -27.06 1.55 -2.42
CA LYS A 9 -26.52 1.13 -3.73
C LYS A 9 -25.36 2.00 -4.24
N LEU A 10 -25.23 3.23 -3.76
CA LEU A 10 -24.10 4.12 -4.08
C LEU A 10 -22.89 3.92 -3.13
N LEU A 11 -23.13 3.37 -1.94
CA LEU A 11 -22.09 2.81 -1.04
C LEU A 11 -21.58 1.44 -1.51
N MET A 12 -22.10 0.93 -2.63
CA MET A 12 -21.85 -0.40 -3.18
C MET A 12 -20.66 -0.43 -4.15
N PHE A 13 -19.77 0.57 -4.12
CA PHE A 13 -18.38 0.30 -4.49
C PHE A 13 -17.85 -0.59 -3.37
N ASP A 14 -17.89 -1.89 -3.60
CA ASP A 14 -17.56 -2.88 -2.60
C ASP A 14 -16.19 -2.54 -2.00
N TYR A 15 -16.22 -2.11 -0.73
CA TYR A 15 -15.06 -1.56 -0.03
C TYR A 15 -13.88 -2.53 -0.04
N ARG A 16 -14.13 -3.83 -0.21
CA ARG A 16 -13.12 -4.87 -0.37
C ARG A 16 -12.18 -4.60 -1.57
N PHE A 17 -12.64 -3.92 -2.62
CA PHE A 17 -11.79 -3.50 -3.74
C PHE A 17 -10.85 -2.35 -3.38
N THR A 18 -11.13 -1.57 -2.34
CA THR A 18 -10.22 -0.49 -1.91
C THR A 18 -8.87 -1.06 -1.46
N GLY A 19 -8.86 -2.21 -0.80
CA GLY A 19 -7.63 -2.92 -0.46
C GLY A 19 -6.82 -3.37 -1.69
N ILE A 20 -7.48 -3.85 -2.74
CA ILE A 20 -6.79 -4.17 -4.00
C ILE A 20 -6.20 -2.91 -4.64
N ILE A 21 -6.98 -1.83 -4.72
CA ILE A 21 -6.50 -0.58 -5.34
C ILE A 21 -5.30 -0.06 -4.56
N GLY A 22 -5.38 0.02 -3.23
CA GLY A 22 -4.29 0.49 -2.38
C GLY A 22 -3.02 -0.34 -2.55
N SER A 23 -3.13 -1.67 -2.51
CA SER A 23 -1.99 -2.57 -2.70
C SER A 23 -1.39 -2.48 -4.10
N ILE A 24 -2.20 -2.39 -5.16
CA ILE A 24 -1.71 -2.21 -6.53
C ILE A 24 -0.97 -0.87 -6.68
N LEU A 25 -1.48 0.22 -6.10
CA LEU A 25 -0.81 1.52 -6.16
C LEU A 25 0.58 1.46 -5.49
N ILE A 26 0.69 0.78 -4.35
CA ILE A 26 1.98 0.55 -3.68
C ILE A 26 2.90 -0.28 -4.57
N ILE A 27 2.43 -1.38 -5.18
CA ILE A 27 3.25 -2.22 -6.06
C ILE A 27 3.73 -1.44 -7.29
N ILE A 28 2.84 -0.70 -7.96
CA ILE A 28 3.18 0.07 -9.15
C ILE A 28 4.17 1.19 -8.81
N SER A 29 4.07 1.77 -7.61
CA SER A 29 4.98 2.84 -7.18
C SER A 29 6.45 2.42 -7.20
N GLU A 30 6.74 1.14 -6.95
CA GLU A 30 8.10 0.57 -6.94
C GLU A 30 8.84 0.81 -8.27
N PHE A 31 8.11 0.75 -9.38
CA PHE A 31 8.65 0.78 -10.74
C PHE A 31 8.58 2.16 -11.40
N LEU A 32 8.23 3.18 -10.64
CA LEU A 32 8.10 4.56 -11.13
C LEU A 32 9.13 5.47 -10.46
N PRO A 33 9.47 6.63 -11.04
CA PRO A 33 10.42 7.56 -10.43
C PRO A 33 9.95 8.08 -9.06
N TRP A 34 10.85 8.03 -8.06
CA TRP A 34 10.65 8.62 -6.73
C TRP A 34 11.35 9.98 -6.65
N PHE A 35 12.43 10.16 -5.88
CA PHE A 35 13.11 11.46 -5.74
C PHE A 35 14.16 11.72 -6.82
N SER A 36 14.45 10.72 -7.64
CA SER A 36 15.37 10.79 -8.76
C SER A 36 14.67 10.32 -10.04
N GLN A 37 15.39 10.29 -11.17
CA GLN A 37 14.88 9.68 -12.40
C GLN A 37 14.81 8.16 -12.33
N PHE A 38 15.34 7.55 -11.26
CA PHE A 38 15.32 6.11 -11.02
C PHE A 38 14.11 5.72 -10.17
N SER A 39 13.62 4.51 -10.43
CA SER A 39 12.64 3.83 -9.57
C SER A 39 13.32 3.23 -8.33
N LEU A 40 12.53 2.78 -7.35
CA LEU A 40 13.08 2.08 -6.19
C LEU A 40 13.69 0.73 -6.59
N PHE A 41 13.08 0.07 -7.58
CA PHE A 41 13.65 -1.16 -8.13
C PHE A 41 15.02 -0.92 -8.79
N ASP A 42 15.17 0.16 -9.54
CA ASP A 42 16.46 0.53 -10.12
C ASP A 42 17.49 0.82 -9.02
N ALA A 43 17.08 1.53 -7.96
CA ALA A 43 17.92 1.78 -6.81
C ALA A 43 18.35 0.46 -6.14
N TYR A 44 17.43 -0.48 -5.93
CA TYR A 44 17.75 -1.82 -5.42
C TYR A 44 18.84 -2.50 -6.26
N VAL A 45 18.68 -2.55 -7.58
CA VAL A 45 19.65 -3.22 -8.48
C VAL A 45 21.02 -2.55 -8.40
N LEU A 46 21.08 -1.22 -8.36
CA LEU A 46 22.32 -0.46 -8.28
C LEU A 46 23.04 -0.65 -6.94
N TYR A 47 22.30 -0.55 -5.83
CA TYR A 47 22.87 -0.62 -4.48
C TYR A 47 23.18 -2.06 -4.03
N THR A 48 22.55 -3.09 -4.63
CA THR A 48 22.88 -4.49 -4.33
C THR A 48 24.36 -4.81 -4.60
N ILE A 49 25.02 -4.08 -5.49
CA ILE A 49 26.43 -4.31 -5.83
C ILE A 49 27.38 -3.77 -4.73
N THR A 50 26.97 -2.75 -3.98
CA THR A 50 27.84 -1.99 -3.08
C THR A 50 27.43 -2.07 -1.61
N ALA A 51 26.14 -2.19 -1.32
CA ALA A 51 25.57 -2.20 0.03
C ALA A 51 24.31 -3.08 0.06
N VAL A 52 24.50 -4.40 0.05
CA VAL A 52 23.41 -5.40 -0.05
C VAL A 52 22.35 -5.23 1.05
N GLU A 53 22.76 -5.00 2.30
CA GLU A 53 21.83 -4.88 3.43
C GLU A 53 20.91 -3.66 3.30
N GLU A 54 21.49 -2.51 2.92
CA GLU A 54 20.75 -1.27 2.67
C GLU A 54 19.89 -1.38 1.40
N ALA A 55 20.34 -2.13 0.40
CA ALA A 55 19.59 -2.33 -0.83
C ALA A 55 18.22 -2.97 -0.58
N PHE A 56 18.12 -3.91 0.37
CA PHE A 56 16.85 -4.57 0.69
C PHE A 56 15.76 -3.60 1.16
N LEU A 57 16.13 -2.47 1.76
CA LEU A 57 15.19 -1.44 2.19
C LEU A 57 14.36 -0.94 1.00
N PHE A 58 14.95 -0.80 -0.19
CA PHE A 58 14.24 -0.34 -1.39
C PHE A 58 13.13 -1.28 -1.85
N LEU A 59 13.18 -2.58 -1.53
CA LEU A 59 12.13 -3.55 -1.89
C LEU A 59 10.95 -3.57 -0.90
N PHE A 60 11.04 -2.86 0.21
CA PHE A 60 10.02 -2.93 1.26
C PHE A 60 8.65 -2.44 0.80
N PRO A 61 8.51 -1.37 -0.02
CA PRO A 61 7.22 -1.01 -0.61
C PRO A 61 6.62 -2.14 -1.46
N LEU A 62 7.42 -2.77 -2.34
CA LEU A 62 6.95 -3.91 -3.13
C LEU A 62 6.47 -5.09 -2.26
N ILE A 63 7.28 -5.49 -1.26
CA ILE A 63 6.94 -6.57 -0.32
C ILE A 63 5.65 -6.23 0.44
N SER A 64 5.55 -4.99 0.94
CA SER A 64 4.37 -4.47 1.62
C SER A 64 3.13 -4.57 0.75
N GLY A 65 3.22 -4.10 -0.49
CA GLY A 65 2.13 -4.13 -1.46
C GLY A 65 1.65 -5.56 -1.75
N ILE A 66 2.57 -6.51 -1.93
CA ILE A 66 2.23 -7.92 -2.16
C ILE A 66 1.52 -8.53 -0.94
N ILE A 67 2.02 -8.31 0.27
CA ILE A 67 1.40 -8.82 1.51
C ILE A 67 -0.01 -8.23 1.67
N CYS A 68 -0.17 -6.93 1.43
CA CYS A 68 -1.45 -6.24 1.47
C CYS A 68 -2.44 -6.73 0.41
N LEU A 69 -1.95 -7.08 -0.79
CA LEU A 69 -2.76 -7.66 -1.86
C LEU A 69 -3.28 -9.05 -1.46
N ILE A 70 -2.42 -9.89 -0.87
CA ILE A 70 -2.81 -11.21 -0.36
C ILE A 70 -3.91 -11.08 0.71
N ALA A 71 -3.75 -10.16 1.66
CA ALA A 71 -4.77 -9.87 2.67
C ALA A 71 -6.10 -9.45 2.02
N SER A 72 -6.04 -8.53 1.06
CA SER A 72 -7.22 -8.03 0.33
C SER A 72 -7.93 -9.14 -0.46
N ILE A 73 -7.20 -10.11 -1.00
CA ILE A 73 -7.79 -11.29 -1.65
C ILE A 73 -8.48 -12.21 -0.64
N LEU A 74 -7.94 -12.36 0.58
CA LEU A 74 -8.56 -13.19 1.62
C LEU A 74 -9.95 -12.65 2.01
N ILE A 75 -10.09 -11.34 2.21
CA ILE A 75 -11.37 -10.73 2.60
C ILE A 75 -12.40 -10.77 1.46
N LEU A 76 -11.95 -10.75 0.20
CA LEU A 76 -12.82 -10.95 -0.96
C LEU A 76 -13.37 -12.37 -1.05
N LYS A 77 -12.57 -13.37 -0.64
CA LYS A 77 -12.98 -14.77 -0.70
C LYS A 77 -13.99 -15.12 0.38
N ASN A 78 -13.77 -14.69 1.62
CA ASN A 78 -14.67 -14.96 2.73
C ASN A 78 -14.53 -13.90 3.83
N LEU A 79 -15.67 -13.35 4.28
CA LEU A 79 -15.73 -12.35 5.35
C LEU A 79 -15.26 -12.88 6.71
N GLU A 80 -15.32 -14.20 6.93
CA GLU A 80 -14.80 -14.84 8.14
C GLU A 80 -13.30 -14.58 8.35
N TYR A 81 -12.53 -14.31 7.29
CA TYR A 81 -11.11 -13.98 7.38
C TYR A 81 -10.82 -12.50 7.68
N LYS A 82 -11.83 -11.72 8.05
CA LYS A 82 -11.72 -10.29 8.38
C LYS A 82 -10.55 -9.95 9.31
N ILE A 83 -10.47 -10.58 10.47
CA ILE A 83 -9.41 -10.27 11.45
C ILE A 83 -8.03 -10.70 10.92
N ASN A 84 -7.95 -11.87 10.28
CA ASN A 84 -6.70 -12.38 9.70
C ASN A 84 -6.19 -11.45 8.60
N SER A 85 -7.09 -10.97 7.73
CA SER A 85 -6.78 -9.99 6.69
C SER A 85 -6.24 -8.70 7.29
N VAL A 86 -6.84 -8.18 8.36
CA VAL A 86 -6.36 -6.97 9.04
C VAL A 86 -4.96 -7.19 9.62
N ILE A 87 -4.71 -8.30 10.30
CA ILE A 87 -3.39 -8.63 10.86
C ILE A 87 -2.33 -8.71 9.75
N ILE A 88 -2.60 -9.42 8.66
CA ILE A 88 -1.67 -9.55 7.53
C ILE A 88 -1.42 -8.17 6.89
N THR A 89 -2.47 -7.34 6.77
CA THR A 89 -2.33 -5.96 6.27
C THR A 89 -1.41 -5.14 7.18
N PHE A 90 -1.53 -5.25 8.50
CA PHE A 90 -0.62 -4.57 9.43
C PHE A 90 0.83 -5.02 9.27
N ILE A 91 1.07 -6.32 9.06
CA ILE A 91 2.43 -6.83 8.78
C ILE A 91 2.97 -6.19 7.50
N GLY A 92 2.17 -6.16 6.43
CA GLY A 92 2.54 -5.51 5.17
C GLY A 92 2.84 -4.03 5.36
N LEU A 93 1.94 -3.27 5.98
CA LEU A 93 2.13 -1.84 6.23
C LEU A 93 3.31 -1.56 7.18
N GLY A 94 3.68 -2.52 8.04
CA GLY A 94 4.86 -2.44 8.89
C GLY A 94 6.16 -2.29 8.10
N PHE A 95 6.34 -3.11 7.05
CA PHE A 95 7.49 -2.97 6.13
C PHE A 95 7.52 -1.59 5.48
N LEU A 96 6.39 -1.13 4.94
CA LEU A 96 6.32 0.17 4.29
C LEU A 96 6.54 1.33 5.28
N THR A 97 6.04 1.22 6.51
CA THR A 97 6.26 2.23 7.56
C THR A 97 7.74 2.30 7.93
N PHE A 98 8.40 1.14 8.09
CA PHE A 98 9.84 1.09 8.37
C PHE A 98 10.63 1.76 7.23
N PHE A 99 10.30 1.42 5.97
CA PHE A 99 10.88 2.09 4.81
C PHE A 99 10.70 3.60 4.83
N LEU A 100 9.47 4.09 5.07
CA LEU A 100 9.20 5.53 5.08
C LEU A 100 9.96 6.24 6.20
N VAL A 101 10.11 5.62 7.37
CA VAL A 101 10.83 6.21 8.51
C VAL A 101 12.34 6.25 8.28
N GLU A 102 12.92 5.21 7.68
CA GLU A 102 14.36 5.16 7.43
C GLU A 102 14.76 5.98 6.20
N PHE A 103 13.96 5.94 5.12
CA PHE A 103 14.33 6.54 3.84
C PHE A 103 13.98 8.04 3.73
N ILE A 104 12.78 8.45 4.16
CA ILE A 104 12.29 9.82 3.92
C ILE A 104 13.12 10.91 4.61
N PRO A 105 13.64 10.73 5.84
CA PRO A 105 14.51 11.74 6.46
C PRO A 105 15.73 12.10 5.62
N GLY A 106 16.32 11.12 4.92
CA GLY A 106 17.44 11.34 4.01
C GLY A 106 17.10 12.15 2.76
N GLU A 107 15.81 12.15 2.37
CA GLU A 107 15.30 12.76 1.14
C GLU A 107 14.52 14.07 1.38
N LEU A 108 14.45 14.57 2.62
CA LEU A 108 13.66 15.76 2.97
C LEU A 108 14.01 16.99 2.13
N PHE A 109 15.28 17.17 1.75
CA PHE A 109 15.71 18.29 0.90
C PHE A 109 15.27 18.13 -0.56
N TYR A 110 14.95 16.91 -0.98
CA TYR A 110 14.53 16.57 -2.34
C TYR A 110 13.01 16.35 -2.47
N LEU A 111 12.25 16.65 -1.41
CA LEU A 111 10.79 16.47 -1.39
C LEU A 111 10.07 17.28 -2.48
N SER A 112 10.64 18.42 -2.89
CA SER A 112 10.16 19.23 -4.02
C SER A 112 10.36 18.57 -5.39
N LYS A 113 11.17 17.52 -5.46
CA LYS A 113 11.43 16.69 -6.64
C LYS A 113 10.76 15.31 -6.53
N ALA A 114 9.85 15.13 -5.59
CA ALA A 114 9.10 13.89 -5.47
C ALA A 114 8.38 13.56 -6.78
N GLY A 115 8.67 12.39 -7.31
CA GLY A 115 8.09 11.84 -8.52
C GLY A 115 6.77 11.13 -8.25
N ILE A 116 6.15 10.67 -9.33
CA ILE A 116 4.83 10.03 -9.27
C ILE A 116 4.84 8.75 -8.43
N GLY A 117 5.97 8.01 -8.39
CA GLY A 117 6.11 6.81 -7.57
C GLY A 117 5.84 7.12 -6.09
N PHE A 118 6.49 8.14 -5.54
CA PHE A 118 6.27 8.56 -4.14
C PHE A 118 4.80 8.86 -3.87
N TYR A 119 4.15 9.65 -4.72
CA TYR A 119 2.74 10.02 -4.52
C TYR A 119 1.80 8.81 -4.60
N LEU A 120 2.02 7.87 -5.53
CA LEU A 120 1.23 6.65 -5.63
C LEU A 120 1.42 5.75 -4.41
N CYS A 121 2.65 5.66 -3.89
CA CYS A 121 2.93 4.90 -2.67
C CYS A 121 2.17 5.47 -1.47
N ILE A 122 2.25 6.79 -1.26
CA ILE A 122 1.55 7.46 -0.14
C ILE A 122 0.03 7.37 -0.31
N ALA A 123 -0.49 7.56 -1.52
CA ALA A 123 -1.92 7.39 -1.80
C ALA A 123 -2.38 5.95 -1.52
N GLY A 124 -1.61 4.95 -1.97
CA GLY A 124 -1.87 3.54 -1.69
C GLY A 124 -1.84 3.23 -0.20
N PHE A 125 -0.85 3.74 0.53
CA PHE A 125 -0.74 3.61 1.99
C PHE A 125 -1.98 4.15 2.71
N ILE A 126 -2.42 5.37 2.37
CA ILE A 126 -3.62 5.99 2.95
C ILE A 126 -4.87 5.15 2.63
N ILE A 127 -5.03 4.69 1.39
CA ILE A 127 -6.15 3.83 0.98
C ILE A 127 -6.15 2.53 1.78
N MET A 128 -4.98 1.92 2.04
CA MET A 128 -4.89 0.72 2.86
C MET A 128 -5.33 0.95 4.32
N ILE A 129 -4.99 2.10 4.91
CA ILE A 129 -5.47 2.47 6.24
C ILE A 129 -6.99 2.62 6.24
N ILE A 130 -7.55 3.31 5.23
CA ILE A 130 -9.00 3.46 5.08
C ILE A 130 -9.67 2.09 4.93
N ASN A 131 -9.10 1.19 4.12
CA ASN A 131 -9.60 -0.17 3.93
C ASN A 131 -9.63 -0.96 5.25
N ILE A 132 -8.58 -0.87 6.09
CA ILE A 132 -8.58 -1.49 7.43
C ILE A 132 -9.76 -0.99 8.26
N ILE A 133 -9.98 0.33 8.30
CA ILE A 133 -11.07 0.94 9.06
C ILE A 133 -12.43 0.44 8.54
N LEU A 134 -12.62 0.41 7.22
CA LEU A 134 -13.86 -0.07 6.59
C LEU A 134 -14.10 -1.55 6.88
N ILE A 135 -13.08 -2.39 6.77
CA ILE A 135 -13.15 -3.81 7.13
C ILE A 135 -13.54 -3.96 8.60
N LEU A 136 -12.92 -3.20 9.52
CA LEU A 136 -13.22 -3.30 10.96
C LEU A 136 -14.64 -2.88 11.32
N ILE A 137 -15.18 -1.86 10.65
CA ILE A 137 -16.55 -1.35 10.90
C ILE A 137 -17.62 -2.20 10.19
N SER A 138 -17.27 -2.94 9.14
CA SER A 138 -18.24 -3.78 8.41
C SER A 138 -18.89 -4.80 9.36
N LYS A 139 -20.22 -4.86 9.34
CA LYS A 139 -20.95 -5.95 10.01
C LYS A 139 -20.84 -7.22 9.17
N GLU A 140 -20.87 -8.37 9.84
CA GLU A 140 -20.96 -9.69 9.19
C GLU A 140 -22.18 -9.78 8.26
#